data_AF-A0A9D9NSZ5-F1
#
_entry.id   AF-A0A9D9NSZ5-F1
#
_cell.length_a   1.000
_cell.length_b   1.000
_cell.length_c   1.000
_cell.angle_alpha   90.00
_cell.angle_beta   90.00
_cell.angle_gamma   90.00
#
_symmetry.space_group_name_H-M   'P 1'
#
loop_
_entity.id
_entity.type
_entity.pdbx_description
1 polymer ?
#
loop_
_entity_poly.entity_id
_entity_poly.type
_entity_poly.pdbx_seq_one_letter_code
_entity_poly.pdbx_strand_id
1 'polypeptide(L)' 'MRLTEKASAVVRFYIDGFRNMTWGRPLWYVIILKLIILFAVLRVFFFEPVLAGKTEAQKSDHVGSELVDRMSMPSDVRE' A
#
# COMPACT_ATOMS: atom_id res chain seq x y z
N MET A 1 -0.09 -19.61 34.30
CA MET A 1 -0.86 -19.71 33.02
C MET A 1 -2.26 -19.15 33.23
N ARG A 2 -2.52 -17.89 32.82
CA ARG A 2 -3.87 -17.27 32.87
C ARG A 2 -4.18 -16.34 31.68
N LEU A 3 -3.21 -16.13 30.78
CA LEU A 3 -3.34 -15.19 29.65
C LEU A 3 -3.94 -15.87 28.41
N THR A 4 -3.63 -17.15 28.19
CA THR A 4 -4.11 -17.94 27.05
C THR A 4 -5.61 -18.23 27.11
N GLU A 5 -6.16 -18.47 28.31
CA GLU A 5 -7.58 -18.73 28.55
C GLU A 5 -8.48 -17.51 28.26
N LYS A 6 -8.00 -16.29 28.60
CA LYS A 6 -8.77 -15.07 28.32
C LYS A 6 -8.68 -14.67 26.85
N ALA A 7 -7.52 -14.85 26.22
CA ALA A 7 -7.34 -14.58 24.80
C ALA A 7 -8.23 -15.49 23.95
N SER A 8 -8.33 -16.78 24.29
CA SER A 8 -9.20 -17.72 23.57
C SER A 8 -10.68 -17.35 23.69
N ALA A 9 -11.12 -16.86 24.86
CA ALA A 9 -12.49 -16.38 25.05
C ALA A 9 -12.80 -15.13 24.20
N VAL A 10 -11.87 -14.18 24.13
CA VAL A 10 -12.03 -12.95 23.31
C VAL A 10 -12.06 -13.28 21.83
N VAL A 11 -11.16 -14.16 21.35
CA VAL A 11 -11.15 -14.61 19.95
C VAL A 11 -12.44 -15.33 19.59
N ARG A 12 -12.94 -16.22 20.47
CA ARG A 12 -14.19 -16.95 20.24
C ARG A 12 -15.40 -16.00 20.22
N PHE A 13 -15.45 -15.01 21.11
CA PHE A 13 -16.51 -13.98 21.10
C PHE A 13 -16.50 -13.14 19.82
N TYR A 14 -15.32 -12.74 19.32
CA TYR A 14 -15.21 -11.99 18.06
C TYR A 14 -15.66 -12.83 16.86
N ILE A 15 -15.22 -14.09 16.78
CA ILE A 15 -15.61 -15.02 15.72
C ILE A 15 -17.10 -15.35 15.79
N ASP A 16 -17.65 -15.64 16.98
CA ASP A 16 -19.08 -15.91 17.16
C ASP A 16 -19.93 -14.66 16.91
N GLY A 17 -19.50 -13.47 17.32
CA GLY A 17 -20.18 -12.21 17.02
C GLY A 17 -20.24 -11.91 15.52
N PHE A 18 -19.13 -12.14 14.80
CA PHE A 18 -19.06 -11.97 13.35
C PHE A 18 -19.90 -13.02 12.60
N ARG A 19 -19.97 -14.25 13.14
CA ARG A 19 -20.70 -15.38 12.55
C ARG A 19 -22.21 -15.35 12.85
N ASN A 20 -22.62 -14.83 14.01
CA ASN A 20 -24.01 -14.80 14.46
C ASN A 20 -24.78 -13.55 14.00
N MET A 21 -24.11 -12.59 13.35
CA MET A 21 -24.80 -11.55 12.61
C MET A 21 -25.45 -12.16 11.36
N THR A 22 -26.78 -12.12 11.30
CA THR A 22 -27.59 -12.50 10.12
C THR A 22 -27.11 -11.81 8.82
N TRP A 23 -26.45 -10.66 8.94
CA TRP A 23 -25.88 -9.88 7.84
C TRP A 23 -24.34 -9.96 7.74
N GLY A 24 -23.65 -10.77 8.53
CA GLY A 24 -22.19 -10.82 8.59
C GLY A 24 -21.54 -11.32 7.29
N ARG A 25 -22.10 -12.37 6.69
CA ARG A 25 -21.67 -12.90 5.39
C ARG A 25 -21.78 -11.86 4.25
N PRO A 26 -22.96 -11.27 3.97
CA PRO A 26 -23.09 -10.26 2.92
C PRO A 26 -22.23 -9.02 3.20
N LEU A 27 -22.10 -8.59 4.46
CA LEU A 27 -21.29 -7.43 4.82
C LEU A 27 -19.80 -7.65 4.49
N TRP A 28 -19.26 -8.84 4.74
CA TRP A 28 -17.88 -9.15 4.39
C TRP A 28 -17.64 -9.10 2.87
N TYR A 29 -18.59 -9.61 2.07
CA TYR A 29 -18.53 -9.47 0.61
C TYR A 29 -18.56 -8.00 0.17
N VAL A 30 -19.35 -7.15 0.82
CA VAL A 30 -19.37 -5.71 0.53
C VAL A 30 -18.05 -5.04 0.90
N ILE A 31 -17.43 -5.41 2.03
CA ILE A 31 -16.12 -4.90 2.44
C ILE A 31 -15.04 -5.31 1.42
N ILE A 32 -15.00 -6.59 1.03
CA ILE A 32 -14.06 -7.07 0.00
C ILE A 32 -14.28 -6.35 -1.32
N LEU A 33 -15.54 -6.24 -1.75
CA LEU A 33 -15.89 -5.56 -2.99
C LEU A 33 -15.43 -4.10 -2.97
N LYS A 34 -15.65 -3.39 -1.85
CA LYS A 34 -15.13 -2.03 -1.65
C LYS A 34 -13.61 -1.99 -1.70
N LEU A 35 -12.90 -2.93 -1.08
CA LEU A 35 -11.44 -2.98 -1.12
C LEU A 35 -10.93 -3.21 -2.55
N ILE A 36 -11.55 -4.10 -3.32
CA ILE A 36 -11.21 -4.33 -4.73
C ILE A 36 -11.51 -3.08 -5.57
N ILE A 37 -12.68 -2.46 -5.39
CA ILE A 37 -13.08 -1.25 -6.15
C ILE A 37 -12.18 -0.07 -5.79
N LEU A 38 -11.93 0.20 -4.50
CA LEU A 38 -11.00 1.25 -4.09
C LEU A 38 -9.61 0.98 -4.64
N PHE A 39 -9.10 -0.25 -4.53
CA PHE A 39 -7.79 -0.58 -5.06
C PHE A 39 -7.74 -0.43 -6.58
N ALA A 40 -8.76 -0.84 -7.32
CA ALA A 40 -8.82 -0.70 -8.77
C ALA A 40 -8.91 0.76 -9.21
N VAL A 41 -9.74 1.58 -8.55
CA VAL A 41 -9.86 3.03 -8.80
C VAL A 41 -8.54 3.71 -8.46
N LEU A 42 -8.00 3.53 -7.25
CA LEU A 42 -6.70 4.08 -6.90
C LEU A 42 -5.62 3.59 -7.86
N ARG A 43 -5.65 2.33 -8.29
CA ARG A 43 -4.68 1.80 -9.25
C ARG A 43 -4.80 2.49 -10.62
N VAL A 44 -5.98 2.57 -11.21
CA VAL A 44 -6.14 3.21 -12.53
C VAL A 44 -5.85 4.71 -12.42
N PHE A 45 -6.44 5.41 -11.45
CA PHE A 45 -6.30 6.86 -11.30
C PHE A 45 -4.95 7.32 -10.71
N PHE A 46 -4.21 6.50 -9.96
CA PHE A 46 -2.86 6.87 -9.50
C PHE A 46 -1.77 6.33 -10.42
N PHE A 47 -1.96 5.20 -11.12
CA PHE A 47 -0.92 4.69 -12.02
C PHE A 47 -1.03 5.20 -13.45
N GLU A 48 -2.24 5.44 -14.00
CA GLU A 48 -2.35 6.05 -15.34
C GLU A 48 -1.71 7.44 -15.43
N PRO A 49 -1.92 8.41 -14.52
CA PRO A 49 -1.21 9.69 -14.61
C PRO A 49 0.28 9.60 -14.24
N VAL A 50 0.72 8.53 -13.58
CA VAL A 50 2.16 8.28 -13.29
C VAL A 50 2.88 7.68 -14.51
N LEU A 51 2.16 6.98 -15.40
CA LEU A 51 2.69 6.31 -16.59
C LEU A 51 2.38 7.05 -17.92
N ALA A 52 1.31 7.82 -18.00
CA ALA A 52 0.84 8.47 -19.25
C ALA A 52 1.62 9.73 -19.64
N GLY A 53 2.64 10.13 -18.88
CA GLY A 53 3.38 11.38 -19.13
C GLY A 53 4.90 11.27 -19.12
N LYS A 54 5.50 10.17 -18.63
CA LYS A 54 6.96 9.96 -18.66
C LYS A 54 7.27 8.47 -18.77
N THR A 55 7.76 8.08 -19.94
CA THR A 55 8.49 6.83 -20.17
C THR A 55 9.48 6.61 -19.03
N GLU A 56 9.40 5.49 -18.29
CA GLU A 56 10.41 5.13 -17.27
C GLU A 56 11.84 5.17 -17.84
N ALA A 57 11.97 4.92 -19.15
CA ALA A 57 13.21 5.01 -19.90
C ALA A 57 13.87 6.41 -19.92
N GLN A 58 13.12 7.51 -19.83
CA GLN A 58 13.70 8.88 -19.91
C GLN A 58 13.94 9.52 -18.55
N LYS A 59 13.26 9.07 -17.49
CA LYS A 59 13.38 9.66 -16.15
C LYS A 59 14.51 9.04 -15.32
N SER A 60 14.83 7.77 -15.57
CA SER A 60 15.96 7.08 -14.92
C SER A 60 17.31 7.58 -15.44
N ASP A 61 17.45 7.77 -16.75
CA ASP A 61 18.72 8.21 -17.36
C ASP A 61 19.15 9.62 -16.94
N HIS A 62 18.20 10.51 -16.67
CA HIS A 62 18.51 11.89 -16.29
C HIS A 62 18.87 12.06 -14.81
N VAL A 63 18.29 11.25 -13.90
CA VAL A 63 18.61 11.32 -12.47
C VAL A 63 19.92 10.57 -12.16
N GLY A 64 20.22 9.51 -12.91
CA GLY A 64 21.50 8.81 -12.81
C GLY A 64 22.70 9.68 -13.22
N SER A 65 22.55 10.49 -14.29
CA SER A 65 23.63 11.36 -14.76
C SER A 65 23.87 12.57 -13.84
N GLU A 66 22.83 13.20 -13.29
CA GLU A 66 22.97 14.30 -12.30
C GLU A 66 23.64 13.83 -11.00
N LEU A 67 23.34 12.61 -10.53
CA LEU A 67 23.96 12.06 -9.32
C LEU A 67 25.43 11.68 -9.54
N VAL A 68 25.78 11.19 -10.74
CA VAL A 68 27.17 10.91 -11.11
C VAL A 68 27.96 12.21 -11.29
N ASP A 69 27.39 13.22 -11.96
CA ASP A 69 28.06 14.50 -12.25
C ASP A 69 28.35 15.31 -10.97
N ARG A 70 27.40 15.35 -10.03
CA ARG A 70 27.58 15.98 -8.71
C ARG A 70 28.55 15.23 -7.80
N MET A 71 28.68 13.92 -7.98
CA MET A 71 29.64 13.11 -7.22
C MET A 71 31.04 13.12 -7.85
N SER A 72 31.14 13.42 -9.15
CA SER A 72 32.41 13.69 -9.85
C SER A 72 32.86 15.15 -9.77
N MET A 73 32.03 16.08 -9.28
CA MET A 73 32.49 17.42 -8.93
C MET A 73 33.44 17.32 -7.72
N PRO A 74 34.73 17.66 -7.88
CA PRO A 74 35.66 17.67 -6.77
C PRO A 74 35.31 18.83 -5.83
N SER A 75 35.65 18.63 -4.57
CA SER A 75 35.39 19.54 -3.45
C SER A 75 36.31 20.77 -3.44
N ASP A 76 36.75 21.24 -4.61
CA ASP A 76 37.71 22.33 -4.81
C ASP A 76 37.06 23.72 -5.01
N VAL A 77 35.73 23.81 -5.05
CA VAL A 77 35.00 25.10 -5.06
C VAL A 77 34.50 25.48 -3.66
N ARG A 78 35.40 25.42 -2.67
CA ARG A 78 35.18 26.00 -1.34
C ARG A 78 36.47 26.67 -0.86
N GLU A 79 36.97 27.60 -1.68
CA GLU A 79 37.75 28.75 -1.18
C GLU A 79 36.79 29.81 -0.63
#